data_AF-A0A9E4CFL7-F1
#
_entry.id   AF-A0A9E4CFL7-F1
#
_cell.length_a   1.000
_cell.length_b   1.000
_cell.length_c   1.000
_cell.angle_alpha   90.00
_cell.angle_beta   90.00
_cell.angle_gamma   90.00
#
_symmetry.space_group_name_H-M   'P 1'
#
loop_
_entity.id
_entity.type
_entity.pdbx_description
1 polymer ?
#
loop_
_entity_poly.entity_id
_entity_poly.type
_entity_poly.pdbx_seq_one_letter_code
_entity_poly.pdbx_strand_id
1 'polypeptide(L)'
;MRNDDPFADLIRSLEENLQRGDSPRTEDDDNGGWVPPQRSSSELPEFNARRFLWILLPLFILIFFNRIVSFYTDWFWYESLDFASVFFTRIWSQLGLFATVSVVFWLFLAVNVLVARRIEPRGFAGTPFEQIALALRLRISTILLVFGAIIALIVGASSSGNWEEVL
;
A
#
# COMPACT_ATOMS: atom_id res chain seq x y z
N MET A 1 0.77 4.18 -66.38
CA MET A 1 1.50 4.09 -65.09
C MET A 1 0.56 4.64 -64.04
N ARG A 2 0.05 3.78 -63.16
CA ARG A 2 -0.96 4.10 -62.15
C ARG A 2 -0.19 4.60 -60.93
N ASN A 3 -0.33 5.87 -60.56
CA ASN A 3 0.28 6.39 -59.34
C ASN A 3 -0.57 5.92 -58.16
N ASP A 4 -0.14 4.84 -57.55
CA ASP A 4 -0.71 4.29 -56.33
C ASP A 4 -0.17 5.11 -55.14
N ASP A 5 -0.61 6.36 -55.02
CA ASP A 5 -0.20 7.25 -53.94
C ASP A 5 -1.08 6.97 -52.70
N PRO A 6 -0.56 6.27 -51.67
CA PRO A 6 -1.37 5.80 -50.54
C PRO A 6 -1.94 6.95 -49.70
N PHE A 7 -1.31 8.12 -49.76
CA PHE A 7 -1.77 9.31 -49.05
C PHE A 7 -2.96 9.99 -49.75
N ALA A 8 -3.04 9.91 -51.07
CA ALA A 8 -4.16 10.48 -51.83
C ALA A 8 -5.47 9.74 -51.55
N ASP A 9 -5.40 8.42 -51.36
CA ASP A 9 -6.55 7.59 -50.97
C ASP A 9 -7.02 7.89 -49.55
N LEU A 10 -6.11 8.23 -48.64
CA LEU A 10 -6.47 8.66 -47.28
C LEU A 10 -7.23 9.99 -47.27
N ILE A 11 -6.79 10.98 -48.06
CA ILE A 11 -7.51 12.25 -48.14
C ILE A 11 -8.88 12.06 -48.79
N ARG A 12 -8.94 11.27 -49.87
CA ARG A 12 -10.20 11.00 -50.58
C ARG A 12 -11.20 10.24 -49.71
N SER A 13 -10.74 9.26 -48.92
CA SER A 13 -11.61 8.53 -47.98
C SER A 13 -12.06 9.37 -46.78
N LEU A 14 -11.20 10.27 -46.27
CA LEU A 14 -11.59 11.21 -45.23
C LEU A 14 -12.63 12.22 -45.74
N GLU A 15 -12.45 12.74 -46.95
CA GLU A 15 -13.40 13.66 -47.57
C GLU A 15 -14.74 12.98 -47.87
N GLU A 16 -14.73 11.74 -48.35
CA GLU A 16 -15.96 10.95 -48.54
C GLU A 16 -16.68 10.72 -47.20
N ASN A 17 -15.97 10.42 -46.11
CA ASN A 17 -16.58 10.24 -44.79
C ASN A 17 -17.12 11.55 -44.19
N LEU A 18 -16.43 12.66 -44.42
CA LEU A 18 -16.88 13.99 -43.98
C LEU A 18 -18.12 14.43 -44.77
N GLN A 19 -18.17 14.17 -46.08
CA GLN A 19 -19.36 14.42 -46.89
C GLN A 19 -20.52 13.48 -46.53
N ARG A 20 -20.24 12.22 -46.18
CA ARG A 20 -21.24 11.25 -45.71
C ARG A 20 -21.79 11.62 -44.33
N GLY A 21 -20.97 12.26 -43.49
CA GLY A 21 -21.32 12.69 -42.13
C GLY A 21 -22.20 13.95 -42.03
N ASP A 22 -22.34 14.72 -43.11
CA ASP A 22 -23.09 15.99 -43.14
C ASP A 22 -24.51 15.84 -43.73
N SER A 23 -24.96 14.61 -43.97
CA SER A 23 -26.34 14.34 -44.39
C SER A 23 -27.30 14.65 -43.23
N PRO A 24 -28.39 15.43 -43.45
CA PRO A 24 -29.39 15.64 -42.42
C PRO A 24 -29.96 14.27 -42.03
N ARG A 25 -29.76 13.89 -40.76
CA ARG A 25 -30.20 12.61 -40.22
C ARG A 25 -31.71 12.48 -40.41
N THR A 26 -32.15 11.78 -41.45
CA THR A 26 -33.48 11.18 -41.49
C THR A 26 -33.46 10.03 -40.50
N GLU A 27 -34.08 10.32 -39.36
CA GLU A 27 -34.63 9.38 -38.38
C GLU A 27 -35.38 8.27 -39.12
N ASP A 28 -34.75 7.11 -39.29
CA ASP A 28 -35.39 5.80 -39.51
C ASP A 28 -34.28 4.75 -39.64
N ASP A 29 -33.80 4.24 -38.49
CA ASP A 29 -33.43 2.82 -38.41
C ASP A 29 -33.35 2.35 -36.94
N ASP A 30 -34.38 1.60 -36.59
CA ASP A 30 -34.59 0.81 -35.38
C ASP A 30 -33.66 -0.41 -35.37
N ASN A 31 -32.45 -0.24 -34.83
CA ASN A 31 -31.69 -1.22 -33.99
C ASN A 31 -30.26 -0.74 -33.71
N GLY A 32 -30.09 0.54 -33.39
CA GLY A 32 -28.83 1.08 -32.84
C GLY A 32 -28.81 0.99 -31.32
N GLY A 33 -29.13 -0.18 -30.75
CA GLY A 33 -29.13 -0.37 -29.31
C GLY A 33 -27.77 0.00 -28.73
N TRP A 34 -27.73 1.00 -27.85
CA TRP A 34 -26.54 1.29 -27.05
C TRP A 34 -26.13 0.01 -26.32
N VAL A 35 -25.11 -0.68 -26.84
CA VAL A 35 -24.40 -1.70 -26.08
C VAL A 35 -23.48 -0.91 -25.15
N PRO A 36 -23.76 -0.81 -23.84
CA PRO A 36 -22.84 -0.14 -22.94
C PRO A 36 -21.47 -0.81 -23.08
N PRO A 37 -20.36 -0.05 -23.09
CA PRO A 37 -19.04 -0.67 -23.09
C PRO A 37 -19.02 -1.65 -21.93
N GLN A 38 -18.85 -2.94 -22.25
CA GLN A 38 -18.63 -3.95 -21.24
C GLN A 38 -17.39 -3.49 -20.49
N ARG A 39 -17.60 -2.95 -19.28
CA ARG A 39 -16.49 -2.75 -18.35
C ARG A 39 -15.87 -4.13 -18.28
N SER A 40 -14.66 -4.29 -18.81
CA SER A 40 -13.84 -5.42 -18.45
C SER A 40 -13.78 -5.34 -16.93
N SER A 41 -14.57 -6.18 -16.27
CA SER A 41 -14.33 -6.57 -14.90
C SER A 41 -12.89 -7.04 -14.96
N SER A 42 -11.98 -6.17 -14.56
CA SER A 42 -10.58 -6.52 -14.39
C SER A 42 -10.66 -7.62 -13.36
N GLU A 43 -10.59 -8.86 -13.85
CA GLU A 43 -10.52 -10.03 -13.00
C GLU A 43 -9.27 -9.80 -12.16
N LEU A 44 -9.50 -9.30 -10.94
CA LEU A 44 -8.44 -9.16 -9.96
C LEU A 44 -7.81 -10.55 -9.91
N PRO A 45 -6.50 -10.69 -10.20
CA PRO A 45 -5.86 -11.98 -10.29
C PRO A 45 -6.25 -12.76 -9.04
N GLU A 46 -6.88 -13.93 -9.20
CA GLU A 46 -7.31 -14.75 -8.08
C GLU A 46 -6.05 -15.15 -7.30
N PHE A 47 -5.73 -14.38 -6.27
CA PHE A 47 -4.60 -14.64 -5.39
C PHE A 47 -4.90 -15.95 -4.68
N ASN A 48 -4.31 -17.02 -5.20
CA ASN A 48 -4.45 -18.34 -4.63
C ASN A 48 -3.61 -18.36 -3.35
N ALA A 49 -4.17 -17.83 -2.25
CA ALA A 49 -3.50 -17.57 -0.98
C ALA A 49 -2.75 -18.81 -0.47
N ARG A 50 -3.29 -19.99 -0.74
CA ARG A 50 -2.65 -21.27 -0.44
C ARG A 50 -1.29 -21.41 -1.15
N ARG A 51 -1.19 -21.10 -2.45
CA ARG A 51 0.08 -21.14 -3.20
C ARG A 51 1.07 -20.08 -2.70
N PHE A 52 0.57 -18.89 -2.33
CA PHE A 52 1.42 -17.85 -1.76
C PHE A 52 2.00 -18.28 -0.40
N LEU A 53 1.23 -18.97 0.44
CA LEU A 53 1.72 -19.53 1.71
C LEU A 53 2.85 -20.55 1.51
N TRP A 54 2.80 -21.38 0.46
CA TRP A 54 3.89 -22.31 0.16
C TRP A 54 5.21 -21.63 -0.22
N ILE A 55 5.17 -20.38 -0.70
CA ILE A 55 6.38 -19.58 -0.99
C ILE A 55 6.76 -18.72 0.22
N LEU A 56 5.77 -18.12 0.88
CA LEU A 56 5.98 -17.21 2.00
C LEU A 56 6.52 -17.93 3.24
N LEU A 57 6.04 -19.15 3.52
CA LEU A 57 6.49 -19.94 4.67
C LEU A 57 7.99 -20.27 4.63
N PRO A 58 8.56 -20.89 3.58
CA PRO A 58 9.99 -21.17 3.54
C PRO A 58 10.82 -19.88 3.48
N LEU A 59 10.33 -18.82 2.83
CA LEU A 59 11.00 -17.51 2.82
C LEU A 59 11.06 -16.92 4.24
N PHE A 60 9.96 -16.97 4.98
CA PHE A 60 9.89 -16.53 6.37
C PHE A 60 10.86 -17.34 7.23
N ILE A 61 10.84 -18.67 7.12
CA ILE A 61 11.78 -19.54 7.84
C ILE A 61 13.22 -19.15 7.51
N LEU A 62 13.56 -18.95 6.23
CA LEU A 62 14.90 -18.58 5.79
C LEU A 62 15.39 -17.26 6.41
N ILE A 63 14.53 -16.23 6.43
CA ILE A 63 14.86 -14.91 6.98
C ILE A 63 15.04 -14.98 8.50
N PHE A 64 14.22 -15.75 9.20
CA PHE A 64 14.21 -15.79 10.68
C PHE A 64 15.04 -16.92 11.28
N PHE A 65 15.54 -17.87 10.47
CA PHE A 65 16.26 -19.05 10.95
C PHE A 65 17.41 -18.70 11.90
N ASN A 66 18.30 -17.80 11.47
CA ASN A 66 19.46 -17.42 12.27
C ASN A 66 19.05 -16.73 13.59
N ARG A 67 18.03 -15.87 13.56
CA ARG A 67 17.49 -15.19 14.75
C ARG A 67 16.92 -16.19 15.76
N ILE A 68 16.15 -17.17 15.28
CA ILE A 68 15.54 -18.19 16.13
C ILE A 68 16.62 -19.08 16.75
N VAL A 69 17.57 -19.57 15.95
CA VAL A 69 18.67 -20.41 16.45
C VAL A 69 19.48 -19.67 17.51
N SER A 70 19.90 -18.43 17.23
CA SER A 70 20.64 -17.61 18.20
C SER A 70 19.86 -17.43 19.50
N PHE A 71 18.56 -17.11 19.41
CA PHE A 71 17.71 -16.92 20.59
C PHE A 71 17.64 -18.18 21.46
N TYR A 72 17.43 -19.35 20.85
CA TYR A 72 17.38 -20.62 21.57
C TYR A 72 18.73 -20.96 22.19
N THR A 73 19.82 -20.79 21.44
CA THR A 73 21.18 -21.04 21.95
C THR A 73 21.50 -20.16 23.14
N ASP A 74 21.21 -18.85 23.05
CA ASP A 74 21.43 -17.91 24.14
C ASP A 74 20.61 -18.32 25.37
N TRP A 75 19.32 -18.61 25.21
CA TRP A 75 18.44 -18.97 26.32
C TRP A 75 18.95 -20.21 27.09
N PHE A 76 19.26 -21.31 26.40
CA PHE A 76 19.81 -22.52 27.03
C PHE A 76 21.15 -22.27 27.71
N TRP A 77 21.99 -21.41 27.13
CA TRP A 77 23.28 -21.06 27.73
C TRP A 77 23.09 -20.30 29.05
N TYR A 78 22.22 -19.28 29.07
CA TYR A 78 21.88 -18.55 30.29
C TYR A 78 21.25 -19.45 31.37
N GLU A 79 20.38 -20.39 30.97
CA GLU A 79 19.78 -21.37 31.89
C GLU A 79 20.83 -22.30 32.52
N SER A 80 21.80 -22.76 31.72
CA SER A 80 22.87 -23.65 32.21
C SER A 80 23.77 -23.02 33.28
N LEU A 81 23.80 -21.68 33.32
CA LEU A 81 24.57 -20.89 34.28
C LEU A 81 23.71 -20.34 35.43
N ASP A 82 22.43 -20.73 35.52
CA ASP A 82 21.45 -20.21 36.47
C ASP A 82 21.22 -18.67 36.36
N PHE A 83 21.49 -18.10 35.18
CA PHE A 83 21.33 -16.67 34.87
C PHE A 83 20.13 -16.39 33.97
N ALA A 84 19.14 -17.29 33.91
CA ALA A 84 17.92 -17.11 33.12
C ALA A 84 17.22 -15.76 33.42
N SER A 85 17.26 -15.28 34.66
CA SER A 85 16.70 -13.98 35.06
C SER A 85 17.30 -12.80 34.30
N VAL A 86 18.61 -12.83 34.00
CA VAL A 86 19.31 -11.73 33.29
C VAL A 86 18.86 -11.69 31.83
N PHE A 87 18.71 -12.86 31.19
CA PHE A 87 18.21 -12.98 29.83
C PHE A 87 16.83 -12.32 29.67
N PHE A 88 15.89 -12.64 30.57
CA PHE A 88 14.57 -12.01 30.55
C PHE A 88 14.62 -10.51 30.88
N THR A 89 15.51 -10.09 31.79
CA THR A 89 15.69 -8.67 32.11
C THR A 89 16.11 -7.86 30.87
N ARG A 90 17.03 -8.40 30.06
CA ARG A 90 17.41 -7.81 28.77
C ARG A 90 16.23 -7.69 27.81
N ILE A 91 15.45 -8.77 27.65
CA ILE A 91 14.26 -8.79 26.77
C ILE A 91 13.23 -7.74 27.21
N TRP A 92 12.94 -7.68 28.51
CA TRP A 92 11.98 -6.70 29.05
C TRP A 92 12.46 -5.27 28.89
N SER A 93 13.76 -5.02 29.03
CA SER A 93 14.35 -3.69 28.83
C SER A 93 14.21 -3.24 27.37
N GLN A 94 14.56 -4.12 26.43
CA GLN A 94 14.38 -3.87 24.99
C GLN A 94 12.91 -3.63 24.63
N LEU A 95 12.00 -4.46 25.15
CA LEU A 95 10.57 -4.35 24.88
C LEU A 95 9.95 -3.09 25.52
N GLY A 96 10.39 -2.74 26.73
CA GLY A 96 9.98 -1.51 27.41
C GLY A 96 10.44 -0.27 26.67
N LEU A 97 11.68 -0.25 26.18
CA LEU A 97 12.21 0.85 25.37
C LEU A 97 11.48 0.96 24.04
N PHE A 98 11.28 -0.17 23.34
CA PHE A 98 10.48 -0.25 22.12
C PHE A 98 9.10 0.38 22.31
N ALA A 99 8.37 -0.07 23.33
CA ALA A 99 7.01 0.38 23.60
C ALA A 99 6.99 1.87 23.95
N THR A 100 7.88 2.31 24.82
CA THR A 100 7.96 3.71 25.27
C THR A 100 8.23 4.65 24.09
N VAL A 101 9.28 4.38 23.31
CA VAL A 101 9.64 5.22 22.16
C VAL A 101 8.55 5.22 21.10
N SER A 102 7.99 4.04 20.76
CA SER A 102 6.92 3.93 19.77
C SER A 102 5.69 4.73 20.20
N VAL A 103 5.25 4.58 21.45
CA VAL A 103 4.06 5.25 21.96
C VAL A 103 4.27 6.76 22.01
N VAL A 104 5.41 7.24 22.53
CA VAL A 104 5.71 8.67 22.60
C VAL A 104 5.77 9.29 21.20
N PHE A 105 6.46 8.64 20.26
CA PHE A 105 6.56 9.14 18.89
C PHE A 105 5.22 9.12 18.16
N TRP A 106 4.43 8.06 18.35
CA TRP A 106 3.10 7.97 17.77
C TRP A 106 2.16 9.04 18.33
N LEU A 107 2.15 9.26 19.65
CA LEU A 107 1.37 10.31 20.28
C LEU A 107 1.76 11.68 19.74
N PHE A 108 3.06 11.94 19.59
CA PHE A 108 3.55 13.17 18.99
C PHE A 108 2.99 13.36 17.56
N LEU A 109 3.09 12.36 16.69
CA LEU A 109 2.52 12.42 15.34
C LEU A 109 1.00 12.57 15.35
N ALA A 110 0.30 11.82 16.22
CA ALA A 110 -1.15 11.83 16.31
C ALA A 110 -1.67 13.20 16.72
N VAL A 111 -1.05 13.83 17.72
CA VAL A 111 -1.36 15.20 18.15
C VAL A 111 -1.12 16.18 16.99
N ASN A 112 0.00 16.07 16.28
CA ASN A 112 0.28 16.92 15.11
C ASN A 112 -0.79 16.78 14.03
N VAL A 113 -1.19 15.55 13.70
CA VAL A 113 -2.25 15.27 12.70
C VAL A 113 -3.60 15.83 13.16
N LEU A 114 -3.94 15.70 14.44
CA LEU A 114 -5.18 16.25 15.02
C LEU A 114 -5.20 17.78 14.94
N VAL A 115 -4.10 18.44 15.28
CA VAL A 115 -3.94 19.90 15.21
C VAL A 115 -4.04 20.38 13.76
N ALA A 116 -3.31 19.75 12.84
CA ALA A 116 -3.36 20.11 11.42
C ALA A 116 -4.78 20.00 10.85
N ARG A 117 -5.52 18.94 11.21
CA ARG A 117 -6.93 18.75 10.80
C ARG A 117 -7.88 19.78 11.39
N ARG A 118 -7.58 20.27 12.58
CA ARG A 118 -8.38 21.32 13.22
C ARG A 118 -8.17 22.66 12.53
N ILE A 119 -6.95 22.96 12.11
CA ILE A 119 -6.59 24.23 11.44
C ILE A 119 -7.07 24.22 9.99
N GLU A 120 -6.91 23.11 9.27
CA GLU A 120 -7.26 23.04 7.85
C GLU A 120 -8.05 21.76 7.50
N PRO A 121 -9.38 21.77 7.72
CA PRO A 121 -10.23 20.60 7.49
C PRO A 121 -10.29 20.10 6.03
N ARG A 122 -9.93 20.96 5.06
CA ARG A 122 -10.01 20.70 3.62
C ARG A 122 -8.65 20.48 2.93
N GLY A 123 -7.55 20.35 3.68
CA GLY A 123 -6.20 20.31 3.09
C GLY A 123 -5.93 19.17 2.08
N PHE A 124 -6.76 18.13 2.02
CA PHE A 124 -6.64 17.01 1.08
C PHE A 124 -7.72 16.96 0.00
N ALA A 125 -8.60 17.98 -0.06
CA ALA A 125 -9.70 18.01 -1.03
C ALA A 125 -9.15 18.03 -2.46
N GLY A 126 -9.57 17.07 -3.30
CA GLY A 126 -9.14 16.94 -4.69
C GLY A 126 -7.81 16.21 -4.91
N THR A 127 -7.19 15.65 -3.86
CA THR A 127 -5.95 14.87 -3.99
C THR A 127 -6.24 13.39 -4.31
N PRO A 128 -5.32 12.65 -4.96
CA PRO A 128 -5.46 11.21 -5.19
C PRO A 128 -5.71 10.40 -3.91
N PHE A 129 -5.19 10.87 -2.77
CA PHE A 129 -5.38 10.25 -1.47
C PHE A 129 -6.84 10.29 -0.99
N GLU A 130 -7.58 11.34 -1.33
CA GLU A 130 -9.01 11.42 -1.01
C GLU A 130 -9.79 10.37 -1.81
N GLN A 131 -9.46 10.19 -3.09
CA GLN A 131 -10.12 9.18 -3.95
C GLN A 131 -9.90 7.75 -3.41
N ILE A 132 -8.68 7.44 -2.97
CA ILE A 132 -8.35 6.15 -2.33
C ILE A 132 -9.09 5.99 -0.99
N ALA A 133 -9.12 7.03 -0.17
CA ALA A 133 -9.81 7.03 1.11
C ALA A 133 -11.34 6.83 0.94
N LEU A 134 -11.93 7.47 -0.07
CA LEU A 134 -13.33 7.33 -0.42
C LEU A 134 -13.64 5.93 -0.95
N ALA A 135 -12.77 5.37 -1.80
CA ALA A 135 -12.88 4.01 -2.30
C ALA A 135 -12.83 2.96 -1.17
N LEU A 136 -11.96 3.18 -0.17
CA LEU A 136 -11.81 2.32 1.00
C LEU A 136 -12.81 2.65 2.13
N ARG A 137 -13.66 3.67 1.97
CA ARG A 137 -14.56 4.21 3.03
C ARG A 137 -13.85 4.55 4.34
N LEU A 138 -12.54 4.81 4.29
CA LEU A 138 -11.74 5.18 5.43
C LEU A 138 -11.62 6.69 5.52
N ARG A 139 -11.64 7.24 6.74
CA ARG A 139 -11.30 8.65 6.93
C ARG A 139 -9.81 8.83 6.69
N ILE A 140 -9.43 9.88 5.94
CA ILE A 140 -8.03 10.24 5.72
C ILE A 140 -7.25 10.41 7.04
N SER A 141 -7.93 10.70 8.16
CA SER A 141 -7.31 10.77 9.51
C SER A 141 -6.80 9.44 9.95
N THR A 142 -7.61 8.40 9.74
CA THR A 142 -7.27 7.04 10.13
C THR A 142 -6.07 6.57 9.32
N ILE A 143 -6.01 6.89 8.03
CA ILE A 143 -4.87 6.54 7.17
C ILE A 143 -3.57 7.20 7.68
N LEU A 144 -3.61 8.51 7.96
CA LEU A 144 -2.44 9.23 8.49
C LEU A 144 -2.01 8.71 9.88
N LEU A 145 -2.97 8.38 10.76
CA LEU A 145 -2.67 7.83 12.08
C LEU A 145 -2.10 6.41 12.02
N VAL A 146 -2.60 5.57 11.12
CA VAL A 146 -2.08 4.21 10.87
C VAL A 146 -0.69 4.30 10.27
N PHE A 147 -0.47 5.17 9.28
CA PHE A 147 0.84 5.38 8.68
C PHE A 147 1.84 5.92 9.73
N GLY A 148 1.42 6.90 10.53
CA GLY A 148 2.21 7.39 11.66
C GLY A 148 2.51 6.30 12.69
N ALA A 149 1.59 5.36 12.93
CA ALA A 149 1.83 4.20 13.80
C ALA A 149 2.91 3.29 13.23
N ILE A 150 2.87 3.00 11.92
CA ILE A 150 3.91 2.20 11.26
C ILE A 150 5.28 2.85 11.42
N ILE A 151 5.39 4.17 11.17
CA ILE A 151 6.64 4.90 11.36
C ILE A 151 7.08 4.83 12.82
N ALA A 152 6.17 5.04 13.77
CA ALA A 152 6.49 4.99 15.19
C ALA A 152 7.03 3.62 15.63
N LEU A 153 6.44 2.52 15.12
CA LEU A 153 6.93 1.17 15.39
C LEU A 153 8.33 0.95 14.80
N ILE A 154 8.64 1.50 13.62
CA ILE A 154 9.99 1.42 13.04
C ILE A 154 10.99 2.18 13.91
N VAL A 155 10.64 3.39 14.35
CA VAL A 155 11.49 4.21 15.24
C VAL A 155 11.75 3.51 16.57
N GLY A 156 10.70 2.94 17.18
CA GLY A 156 10.84 2.16 18.41
C GLY A 156 11.67 0.89 18.21
N ALA A 157 11.45 0.16 17.12
CA ALA A 157 12.23 -1.05 16.80
C ALA A 157 13.70 -0.72 16.64
N SER A 158 14.03 0.34 15.90
CA SER A 158 15.39 0.83 15.75
C SER A 158 16.02 1.21 17.10
N SER A 159 15.28 1.89 17.97
CA SER A 159 15.79 2.33 19.28
C SER A 159 16.03 1.17 20.24
N SER A 160 15.14 0.16 20.23
CA SER A 160 15.30 -1.06 21.05
C SER A 160 16.53 -1.89 20.68
N GLY A 161 17.03 -1.77 19.45
CA GLY A 161 18.28 -2.40 19.01
C GLY A 161 19.52 -1.83 19.71
N ASN A 162 19.49 -0.54 20.06
CA ASN A 162 20.60 0.19 20.69
C ASN A 162 20.34 0.42 22.19
N TRP A 163 19.59 -0.47 22.83
CA TRP A 163 19.23 -0.35 24.25
C TRP A 163 20.43 -0.18 25.19
N GLU A 164 21.61 -0.74 24.86
CA GLU A 164 22.85 -0.61 25.64
C GLU A 164 23.44 0.80 25.61
N GLU A 165 23.13 1.60 24.59
CA GLU A 165 23.59 3.00 24.48
C GLU A 165 22.61 3.98 25.12
N VAL A 166 21.34 3.58 25.21
CA VAL A 166 20.22 4.44 25.63
C VAL A 166 19.89 4.28 27.11
N LEU A 167 20.11 3.09 27.68
CA LEU A 167 19.90 2.77 29.10
C LEU A 167 21.22 2.64 29.84
#